data_AF-A0A7J4LKN3-F1
#
_entry.id   AF-A0A7J4LKN3-F1
#
_cell.length_a   1.000
_cell.length_b   1.000
_cell.length_c   1.000
_cell.angle_alpha   90.00
_cell.angle_beta   90.00
_cell.angle_gamma   90.00
#
_symmetry.space_group_name_H-M   'P 1'
#
loop_
_entity.id
_entity.type
_entity.pdbx_description
1 polymer ?
#
loop_
_entity_poly.entity_id
_entity_poly.type
_entity_poly.pdbx_seq_one_letter_code
_entity_poly.pdbx_strand_id
1 'polypeptide(L)'
;MNENVRKEIIDVLKGSIKIVKQDQLFRLRELSDRIIETAAVYQDRESIGVAVLIYSLSKIYRSKDDVDNFVLPHLADALKALEKDNLVRYEAEIDHIIKDMSEKDSKTKFYVQEVLQRAEIKKGSKMFEQGISMGQAAEALNVSIWDLMDYVGKTRIIDEFGHKTNVKSKIEFTRRLFK
;
A
#
# COMPACT_ATOMS: atom_id res chain seq x y z
N MET A 1 -6.41 -17.30 -3.32
CA MET A 1 -6.52 -15.87 -3.66
C MET A 1 -7.77 -15.62 -4.50
N ASN A 2 -8.48 -14.51 -4.28
CA ASN A 2 -9.59 -14.09 -5.13
C ASN A 2 -9.08 -13.61 -6.51
N GLU A 3 -9.80 -13.89 -7.59
CA GLU A 3 -9.41 -13.50 -8.96
C GLU A 3 -9.26 -11.98 -9.15
N ASN A 4 -10.16 -11.19 -8.55
CA ASN A 4 -10.09 -9.73 -8.61
C ASN A 4 -8.86 -9.19 -7.87
N VAL A 5 -8.57 -9.78 -6.70
CA VAL A 5 -7.37 -9.49 -5.90
C VAL A 5 -6.11 -9.81 -6.71
N ARG A 6 -6.05 -11.01 -7.32
CA ARG A 6 -4.91 -11.44 -8.13
C ARG A 6 -4.64 -10.46 -9.28
N LYS A 7 -5.70 -10.06 -10.00
CA LYS A 7 -5.59 -9.10 -11.10
C LYS A 7 -5.08 -7.74 -10.63
N GLU A 8 -5.59 -7.24 -9.52
CA GLU A 8 -5.15 -5.96 -8.97
C GLU A 8 -3.67 -6.01 -8.52
N ILE A 9 -3.26 -7.08 -7.84
CA ILE A 9 -1.85 -7.28 -7.45
C ILE A 9 -0.96 -7.32 -8.69
N ILE A 10 -1.35 -8.05 -9.74
CA ILE A 10 -0.62 -8.09 -11.02
C ILE A 10 -0.45 -6.67 -11.60
N ASP A 11 -1.51 -5.87 -11.62
CA ASP A 11 -1.48 -4.51 -12.15
C ASP A 11 -0.58 -3.58 -11.31
N VAL A 12 -0.57 -3.77 -9.99
CA VAL A 12 0.29 -3.04 -9.05
C VAL A 12 1.75 -3.45 -9.19
N LEU A 13 2.06 -4.74 -9.36
CA LEU A 13 3.44 -5.17 -9.62
C LEU A 13 3.95 -4.64 -10.96
N LYS A 14 3.14 -4.69 -12.02
CA LYS A 14 3.45 -4.10 -13.33
C LYS A 14 3.70 -2.59 -13.22
N GLY A 15 2.83 -1.88 -12.51
CA GLY A 15 2.97 -0.45 -12.25
C GLY A 15 4.25 -0.12 -11.48
N SER A 16 4.57 -0.92 -10.45
CA SER A 16 5.76 -0.74 -9.62
C SER A 16 7.04 -0.91 -10.43
N ILE A 17 7.15 -1.97 -11.23
CA ILE A 17 8.28 -2.21 -12.14
C ILE A 17 8.47 -1.03 -13.10
N LYS A 18 7.37 -0.51 -13.68
CA LYS A 18 7.43 0.64 -14.59
C LYS A 18 7.93 1.90 -13.87
N ILE A 19 7.41 2.18 -12.67
CA ILE A 19 7.78 3.35 -11.86
C ILE A 19 9.26 3.31 -11.49
N VAL A 20 9.76 2.15 -11.04
CA VAL A 20 11.18 1.95 -10.71
C VAL A 20 12.05 2.20 -11.93
N LYS A 21 11.72 1.60 -13.09
CA LYS A 21 12.49 1.78 -14.33
C LYS A 21 12.56 3.23 -14.80
N GLN A 22 11.53 4.02 -14.51
CA GLN A 22 11.41 5.45 -14.86
C GLN A 22 11.99 6.39 -13.80
N ASP A 23 12.56 5.86 -12.72
CA ASP A 23 13.09 6.63 -11.57
C ASP A 23 12.04 7.57 -10.92
N GLN A 24 10.77 7.14 -10.92
CA GLN A 24 9.65 7.89 -10.35
C GLN A 24 9.21 7.33 -8.99
N LEU A 25 10.16 6.91 -8.15
CA LEU A 25 9.90 6.13 -6.92
C LEU A 25 8.85 6.74 -5.97
N PHE A 26 8.72 8.06 -5.94
CA PHE A 26 7.67 8.75 -5.18
C PHE A 26 6.24 8.29 -5.53
N ARG A 27 6.01 7.85 -6.77
CA ARG A 27 4.71 7.36 -7.27
C ARG A 27 4.35 5.96 -6.76
N LEU A 28 5.31 5.20 -6.22
CA LEU A 28 5.01 3.93 -5.55
C LEU A 28 4.06 4.14 -4.37
N ARG A 29 4.12 5.31 -3.72
CA ARG A 29 3.17 5.69 -2.68
C ARG A 29 1.73 5.71 -3.21
N GLU A 30 1.48 6.40 -4.31
CA GLU A 30 0.14 6.47 -4.92
C GLU A 30 -0.37 5.08 -5.30
N LEU A 31 0.51 4.26 -5.87
CA LEU A 31 0.15 2.89 -6.27
C LEU A 31 -0.16 2.00 -5.07
N SER A 32 0.59 2.14 -3.98
CA SER A 32 0.31 1.45 -2.72
C SER A 32 -0.97 1.93 -2.03
N ASP A 33 -1.40 3.17 -2.27
CA ASP A 33 -2.68 3.67 -1.78
C ASP A 33 -3.82 3.10 -2.63
N ARG A 34 -3.64 2.87 -3.93
CA ARG A 34 -4.67 2.25 -4.78
C ARG A 34 -5.03 0.82 -4.33
N ILE A 35 -4.03 -0.03 -4.08
CA ILE A 35 -4.30 -1.42 -3.69
C ILE A 35 -4.89 -1.54 -2.27
N ILE A 36 -4.74 -0.52 -1.43
CA ILE A 36 -5.41 -0.52 -0.12
C ILE A 36 -6.93 -0.37 -0.24
N GLU A 37 -7.42 0.23 -1.33
CA GLU A 37 -8.85 0.32 -1.62
C GLU A 37 -9.41 -1.09 -1.88
N THR A 38 -8.68 -1.90 -2.64
CA THR A 38 -9.00 -3.32 -2.87
C THR A 38 -8.94 -4.13 -1.57
N ALA A 39 -7.90 -3.92 -0.76
CA ALA A 39 -7.80 -4.53 0.56
C ALA A 39 -8.97 -4.13 1.49
N ALA A 40 -9.47 -2.89 1.40
CA ALA A 40 -10.63 -2.47 2.18
C ALA A 40 -11.91 -3.19 1.72
N VAL A 41 -12.07 -3.43 0.42
CA VAL A 41 -13.23 -4.14 -0.14
C VAL A 41 -13.21 -5.63 0.20
N TYR A 42 -12.07 -6.29 0.03
CA TYR A 42 -11.96 -7.75 0.14
C TYR A 42 -11.39 -8.25 1.47
N GLN A 43 -10.77 -7.37 2.25
CA GLN A 43 -10.10 -7.68 3.53
C GLN A 43 -9.08 -8.83 3.41
N ASP A 44 -8.40 -8.90 2.25
CA ASP A 44 -7.43 -9.96 1.96
C ASP A 44 -6.00 -9.56 2.39
N ARG A 45 -5.25 -10.54 2.88
CA ARG A 45 -3.90 -10.33 3.43
C ARG A 45 -2.89 -10.02 2.33
N GLU A 46 -3.11 -10.54 1.14
CA GLU A 46 -2.21 -10.41 0.00
C GLU A 46 -2.15 -8.96 -0.50
N SER A 47 -3.31 -8.30 -0.67
CA SER A 47 -3.39 -6.89 -1.04
C SER A 47 -2.81 -5.99 0.04
N ILE A 48 -3.05 -6.31 1.32
CA ILE A 48 -2.46 -5.58 2.45
C ILE A 48 -0.93 -5.69 2.42
N GLY A 49 -0.40 -6.91 2.29
CA GLY A 49 1.03 -7.16 2.24
C GLY A 49 1.71 -6.41 1.09
N VAL A 50 1.11 -6.44 -0.10
CA VAL A 50 1.61 -5.67 -1.26
C VAL A 50 1.52 -4.16 -1.01
N ALA A 51 0.43 -3.66 -0.42
CA ALA A 51 0.32 -2.23 -0.08
C ALA A 51 1.45 -1.76 0.85
N VAL A 52 1.73 -2.55 1.89
CA VAL A 52 2.79 -2.29 2.88
C VAL A 52 4.17 -2.37 2.22
N LEU A 53 4.41 -3.39 1.40
CA LEU A 53 5.66 -3.59 0.69
C LEU A 53 5.96 -2.42 -0.25
N ILE A 54 5.04 -2.11 -1.17
CA ILE A 54 5.24 -1.06 -2.17
C ILE A 54 5.39 0.32 -1.51
N TYR A 55 4.65 0.59 -0.43
CA TYR A 55 4.85 1.81 0.34
C TYR A 55 6.23 1.86 1.00
N SER A 56 6.69 0.75 1.57
CA SER A 56 8.01 0.65 2.20
C SER A 56 9.14 0.87 1.19
N LEU A 57 9.01 0.32 -0.02
CA LEU A 57 9.93 0.60 -1.13
C LEU A 57 10.03 2.10 -1.43
N SER A 58 8.90 2.82 -1.42
CA SER A 58 8.86 4.28 -1.63
C SER A 58 9.57 5.09 -0.53
N LYS A 59 9.82 4.49 0.64
CA LYS A 59 10.45 5.13 1.81
C LYS A 59 11.92 4.80 1.97
N ILE A 60 12.29 3.56 1.69
CA ILE A 60 13.66 3.08 1.85
C ILE A 60 14.53 3.58 0.69
N TYR A 61 14.00 3.52 -0.53
CA TYR A 61 14.79 3.76 -1.72
C TYR A 61 14.62 5.19 -2.24
N ARG A 62 15.76 5.84 -2.51
CA ARG A 62 15.81 7.24 -2.98
C ARG A 62 16.17 7.38 -4.46
N SER A 63 16.76 6.35 -5.04
CA SER A 63 17.16 6.30 -6.45
C SER A 63 16.86 4.94 -7.06
N LYS A 64 16.63 4.89 -8.36
CA LYS A 64 16.47 3.65 -9.12
C LYS A 64 17.62 2.66 -8.91
N ASP A 65 18.88 3.13 -8.90
CA ASP A 65 20.07 2.27 -8.76
C ASP A 65 20.06 1.46 -7.46
N ASP A 66 19.40 2.00 -6.43
CA ASP A 66 19.24 1.31 -5.16
C ASP A 66 18.23 0.16 -5.20
N VAL A 67 17.26 0.21 -6.12
CA VAL A 67 16.16 -0.76 -6.28
C VAL A 67 16.48 -1.78 -7.37
N ASP A 68 17.11 -1.32 -8.46
CA ASP A 68 17.25 -2.06 -9.72
C ASP A 68 18.03 -3.38 -9.57
N ASN A 69 19.07 -3.41 -8.73
CA ASN A 69 19.96 -4.56 -8.65
C ASN A 69 19.44 -5.71 -7.77
N PHE A 70 18.53 -5.42 -6.84
CA PHE A 70 18.09 -6.40 -5.83
C PHE A 70 16.58 -6.60 -5.87
N VAL A 71 15.79 -5.53 -5.83
CA VAL A 71 14.34 -5.64 -5.70
C VAL A 71 13.63 -5.84 -7.04
N LEU A 72 14.12 -5.22 -8.12
CA LEU A 72 13.45 -5.28 -9.42
C LEU A 72 13.35 -6.71 -10.01
N PRO A 73 14.39 -7.57 -9.93
CA PRO A 73 14.30 -8.95 -10.38
C PRO A 73 13.21 -9.73 -9.62
N HIS A 74 13.17 -9.60 -8.28
CA HIS A 74 12.19 -10.27 -7.44
C HIS A 74 10.76 -9.78 -7.72
N LEU A 75 10.55 -8.47 -7.94
CA LEU A 75 9.25 -7.94 -8.37
C LEU A 75 8.80 -8.53 -9.72
N ALA A 76 9.73 -8.68 -10.67
CA ALA A 76 9.42 -9.25 -11.98
C ALA A 76 9.10 -10.75 -11.91
N ASP A 77 9.79 -11.49 -11.05
CA ASP A 77 9.54 -12.93 -10.88
C ASP A 77 8.28 -13.20 -10.05
N ALA A 78 7.98 -12.37 -9.04
CA ALA A 78 6.70 -12.38 -8.33
C ALA A 78 5.52 -12.16 -9.30
N LEU A 79 5.66 -11.20 -10.22
CA LEU A 79 4.66 -10.94 -11.26
C LEU A 79 4.46 -12.17 -12.16
N LYS A 80 5.53 -12.75 -12.69
CA LYS A 80 5.45 -13.94 -13.55
C LYS A 80 4.85 -15.14 -12.81
N ALA A 81 5.15 -15.28 -11.52
CA ALA A 81 4.60 -16.34 -10.68
C ALA A 81 3.08 -16.21 -10.55
N LEU A 82 2.59 -14.99 -10.26
CA LEU A 82 1.15 -14.72 -10.21
C LEU A 82 0.44 -14.90 -11.55
N GLU A 83 1.05 -14.47 -12.66
CA GLU A 83 0.50 -14.68 -14.01
C GLU A 83 0.36 -16.17 -14.37
N LYS A 84 1.16 -17.04 -13.73
CA LYS A 84 1.12 -18.50 -13.88
C LYS A 84 0.35 -19.20 -12.75
N ASP A 85 -0.34 -18.45 -11.90
CA ASP A 85 -1.07 -18.95 -10.72
C ASP A 85 -0.19 -19.73 -9.72
N ASN A 86 1.11 -19.46 -9.70
CA ASN A 86 2.06 -20.09 -8.80
C ASN A 86 2.23 -19.27 -7.51
N LEU A 87 1.31 -19.46 -6.57
CA LEU A 87 1.25 -18.70 -5.32
C LEU A 87 2.46 -18.93 -4.41
N VAL A 88 2.94 -20.18 -4.33
CA VAL A 88 4.11 -20.52 -3.51
C VAL A 88 5.35 -19.76 -3.98
N ARG A 89 5.56 -19.69 -5.30
CA ARG A 89 6.69 -18.92 -5.84
C ARG A 89 6.49 -17.43 -5.62
N TYR A 90 5.28 -16.92 -5.80
CA TYR A 90 4.97 -15.52 -5.54
C TYR A 90 5.32 -15.13 -4.09
N GLU A 91 4.85 -15.90 -3.11
CA GLU A 91 5.13 -15.66 -1.69
C GLU A 91 6.63 -15.67 -1.40
N ALA A 92 7.36 -16.64 -1.95
CA ALA A 92 8.81 -16.71 -1.80
C ALA A 92 9.54 -15.46 -2.37
N GLU A 93 9.10 -14.93 -3.51
CA GLU A 93 9.68 -13.71 -4.07
C GLU A 93 9.38 -12.47 -3.22
N ILE A 94 8.18 -12.38 -2.62
CA ILE A 94 7.86 -11.31 -1.68
C ILE A 94 8.76 -11.37 -0.44
N ASP A 95 8.98 -12.57 0.12
CA ASP A 95 9.88 -12.78 1.25
C ASP A 95 11.32 -12.40 0.91
N HIS A 96 11.78 -12.72 -0.31
CA HIS A 96 13.09 -12.29 -0.80
C HIS A 96 13.23 -10.77 -0.83
N ILE A 97 12.21 -10.04 -1.30
CA ILE A 97 12.23 -8.57 -1.31
C ILE A 97 12.35 -8.02 0.12
N ILE A 98 11.56 -8.55 1.06
CA ILE A 98 11.58 -8.09 2.46
C ILE A 98 12.94 -8.35 3.10
N LYS A 99 13.53 -9.52 2.82
CA LYS A 99 14.86 -9.88 3.29
C LYS A 99 15.92 -8.95 2.73
N ASP A 100 15.92 -8.70 1.42
CA ASP A 100 16.87 -7.80 0.75
C ASP A 100 16.78 -6.37 1.29
N MET A 101 15.55 -5.88 1.52
CA MET A 101 15.32 -4.60 2.19
C MET A 101 16.00 -4.60 3.57
N SER A 102 15.76 -5.63 4.38
CA SER A 102 16.30 -5.75 5.75
C SER A 102 17.82 -5.89 5.80
N GLU A 103 18.45 -6.55 4.82
CA GLU A 103 19.91 -6.65 4.75
C GLU A 103 20.55 -5.29 4.42
N LYS A 104 19.88 -4.45 3.62
CA LYS A 104 20.33 -3.09 3.32
C LYS A 104 20.29 -2.17 4.54
N ASP A 105 19.38 -2.43 5.49
CA ASP A 105 19.27 -1.72 6.78
C ASP A 105 20.57 -1.69 7.58
N SER A 106 21.30 -2.83 7.60
CA SER A 106 22.59 -2.96 8.29
C SER A 106 23.61 -1.89 7.86
N LYS A 107 23.43 -1.31 6.67
CA LYS A 107 24.28 -0.24 6.11
C LYS A 107 23.65 1.14 6.17
N THR A 108 22.32 1.26 6.22
CA THR A 108 21.59 2.53 6.04
C THR A 108 20.95 3.11 7.32
N LYS A 109 21.01 2.42 8.47
CA LYS A 109 20.38 2.84 9.75
C LYS A 109 18.85 3.04 9.66
N PHE A 110 18.20 2.45 8.68
CA PHE A 110 16.77 2.60 8.45
C PHE A 110 16.10 1.34 8.96
N TYR A 111 15.77 1.27 10.26
CA TYR A 111 15.12 0.10 10.87
C TYR A 111 13.99 -0.39 9.97
N VAL A 112 14.23 -1.41 9.14
CA VAL A 112 13.29 -1.78 8.06
C VAL A 112 12.00 -2.29 8.65
N GLN A 113 12.10 -3.00 9.78
CA GLN A 113 10.96 -3.35 10.62
C GLN A 113 10.18 -2.13 11.11
N GLU A 114 10.85 -1.03 11.48
CA GLU A 114 10.16 0.21 11.85
C GLU A 114 9.46 0.85 10.64
N VAL A 115 10.09 0.81 9.45
CA VAL A 115 9.46 1.30 8.21
C VAL A 115 8.23 0.47 7.85
N LEU A 116 8.33 -0.86 7.96
CA LEU A 116 7.21 -1.78 7.73
C LEU A 116 6.10 -1.55 8.74
N GLN A 117 6.41 -1.43 10.03
CA GLN A 117 5.42 -1.14 11.07
C GLN A 117 4.72 0.21 10.85
N ARG A 118 5.48 1.26 10.49
CA ARG A 118 4.91 2.57 10.13
C ARG A 118 4.09 2.50 8.84
N ALA A 119 4.48 1.67 7.90
CA ALA A 119 3.72 1.41 6.68
C ALA A 119 2.39 0.73 7.01
N GLU A 120 2.38 -0.27 7.89
CA GLU A 120 1.18 -0.94 8.36
C GLU A 120 0.21 0.05 9.01
N ILE A 121 0.69 0.85 9.98
CA ILE A 121 -0.12 1.90 10.63
C ILE A 121 -0.67 2.89 9.59
N LYS A 122 0.17 3.30 8.63
CA LYS A 122 -0.26 4.23 7.57
C LYS A 122 -1.36 3.63 6.70
N LYS A 123 -1.22 2.37 6.31
CA LYS A 123 -2.22 1.66 5.50
C LYS A 123 -3.49 1.38 6.28
N GLY A 124 -3.39 1.13 7.58
CA GLY A 124 -4.55 1.01 8.47
C GLY A 124 -5.34 2.30 8.55
N SER A 125 -4.64 3.43 8.62
CA SER A 125 -5.30 4.74 8.61
C SER A 125 -6.06 4.96 7.30
N LYS A 126 -5.53 4.45 6.18
CA LYS A 126 -6.17 4.55 4.87
C LYS A 126 -7.35 3.59 4.72
N MET A 127 -7.29 2.38 5.27
CA MET A 127 -8.46 1.49 5.35
C MET A 127 -9.57 2.11 6.17
N PHE A 128 -9.23 2.76 7.29
CA PHE A 128 -10.19 3.49 8.11
C PHE A 128 -10.85 4.64 7.34
N GLU A 129 -10.08 5.40 6.55
CA GLU A 129 -10.62 6.42 5.63
C GLU A 129 -11.61 5.85 4.61
N GLN A 130 -11.41 4.61 4.16
CA GLN A 130 -12.33 3.93 3.24
C GLN A 130 -13.59 3.39 3.93
N GLY A 131 -13.78 3.68 5.24
CA GLY A 131 -14.97 3.32 5.99
C GLY A 131 -14.88 1.99 6.75
N ILE A 132 -13.71 1.35 6.79
CA ILE A 132 -13.48 0.17 7.63
C ILE A 132 -13.37 0.61 9.09
N SER A 133 -13.97 -0.16 10.01
CA SER A 133 -13.85 0.18 11.43
C SER A 133 -12.39 0.10 11.90
N MET A 134 -12.03 0.92 12.88
CA MET A 134 -10.65 0.99 13.37
C MET A 134 -10.14 -0.34 13.94
N GLY A 135 -11.01 -1.11 14.59
CA GLY A 135 -10.69 -2.45 15.08
C GLY A 135 -10.40 -3.43 13.95
N GLN A 136 -11.24 -3.45 12.91
CA GLN A 136 -11.02 -4.31 11.74
C GLN A 136 -9.76 -3.94 10.97
N ALA A 137 -9.48 -2.64 10.80
CA ALA A 137 -8.25 -2.18 10.15
C ALA A 137 -7.00 -2.56 10.97
N ALA A 138 -7.06 -2.42 12.29
CA ALA A 138 -5.96 -2.81 13.19
C ALA A 138 -5.70 -4.33 13.15
N GLU A 139 -6.77 -5.14 13.18
CA GLU A 139 -6.69 -6.60 13.09
C GLU A 139 -6.12 -7.05 11.74
N ALA A 140 -6.60 -6.49 10.63
CA ALA A 140 -6.18 -6.88 9.29
C ALA A 140 -4.68 -6.62 9.02
N LEU A 141 -4.14 -5.56 9.62
CA LEU A 141 -2.74 -5.16 9.49
C LEU A 141 -1.86 -5.63 10.66
N ASN A 142 -2.43 -6.36 11.63
CA ASN A 142 -1.74 -6.81 12.82
C ASN A 142 -1.02 -5.68 13.59
N VAL A 143 -1.69 -4.52 13.71
CA VAL A 143 -1.19 -3.36 14.46
C VAL A 143 -2.02 -3.11 15.72
N SER A 144 -1.43 -2.43 16.69
CA SER A 144 -2.16 -1.97 17.87
C SER A 144 -3.24 -0.96 17.47
N ILE A 145 -4.46 -1.14 17.98
CA ILE A 145 -5.53 -0.16 17.82
C ILE A 145 -5.12 1.20 18.38
N TRP A 146 -4.30 1.24 19.43
CA TRP A 146 -3.80 2.47 20.05
C TRP A 146 -2.82 3.22 19.14
N ASP A 147 -1.93 2.50 18.46
CA ASP A 147 -0.99 3.11 17.52
C ASP A 147 -1.74 3.69 16.32
N LEU A 148 -2.76 2.97 15.85
CA LEU A 148 -3.63 3.43 14.78
C LEU A 148 -4.45 4.66 15.19
N MET A 149 -5.04 4.66 16.39
CA MET A 149 -5.75 5.81 16.97
C MET A 149 -4.86 7.04 17.09
N ASP A 150 -3.67 6.87 17.65
CA ASP A 150 -2.69 7.95 17.84
C ASP A 150 -2.28 8.55 16.49
N TYR A 151 -2.00 7.71 15.49
CA TYR A 151 -1.66 8.16 14.15
C TYR A 151 -2.81 8.90 13.46
N VAL A 152 -4.02 8.34 13.50
CA VAL A 152 -5.21 8.97 12.92
C VAL A 152 -5.50 10.31 13.62
N GLY A 153 -5.41 10.38 14.95
CA GLY A 153 -5.64 11.61 15.71
C GLY A 153 -4.62 12.72 15.41
N LYS A 154 -3.37 12.36 15.06
CA LYS A 154 -2.32 13.30 14.64
C LYS A 154 -2.46 13.75 13.19
N THR A 155 -3.31 13.11 12.40
CA THR A 155 -3.49 13.39 10.98
C THR A 155 -4.87 13.99 10.73
N ARG A 156 -5.01 14.87 9.73
CA ARG A 156 -6.31 15.48 9.36
C ARG A 156 -7.25 14.50 8.63
N ILE A 157 -7.04 13.21 8.82
CA ILE A 157 -7.76 12.13 8.16
C ILE A 157 -9.27 12.21 8.44
N ILE A 158 -9.64 12.57 9.68
CA ILE A 158 -11.05 12.73 10.08
C ILE A 158 -11.64 14.05 9.55
N ASP A 159 -10.81 15.06 9.28
CA ASP A 159 -11.22 16.38 8.80
C ASP A 159 -11.30 16.46 7.26
N GLU A 160 -10.66 15.53 6.55
CA GLU A 160 -10.69 15.42 5.09
C GLU A 160 -11.94 14.66 4.61
N PHE A 161 -13.13 15.21 4.88
CA PHE A 161 -14.30 14.82 4.11
C PHE A 161 -14.05 15.18 2.63
N GLY A 162 -14.05 14.15 1.79
CA GLY A 162 -13.54 14.14 0.42
C GLY A 162 -14.03 15.27 -0.47
N HIS A 163 -13.10 15.72 -1.31
CA HIS A 163 -13.21 16.78 -2.32
C HIS A 163 -13.74 18.14 -1.81
N LYS A 164 -12.97 19.20 -2.09
CA LYS A 164 -13.48 20.58 -2.12
C LYS A 164 -14.54 20.69 -3.23
N THR A 165 -15.75 20.21 -2.98
CA THR A 165 -16.89 20.45 -3.85
C THR A 165 -17.16 21.95 -3.79
N ASN A 166 -17.18 22.60 -4.96
CA ASN A 166 -17.59 23.99 -5.08
C ASN A 166 -18.96 24.15 -4.39
N VAL A 167 -19.11 25.20 -3.59
CA VAL A 167 -20.35 25.57 -2.89
C VAL A 167 -21.56 25.55 -3.84
N LYS A 168 -21.37 25.96 -5.11
CA LYS A 168 -22.39 25.90 -6.14
C LYS A 168 -22.93 24.48 -6.38
N SER A 169 -22.03 23.51 -6.50
CA SER A 169 -22.38 22.10 -6.71
C SER A 169 -23.13 21.53 -5.51
N LYS A 170 -22.79 21.96 -4.28
CA LYS A 170 -23.51 21.57 -3.07
C LYS A 170 -24.94 22.09 -3.06
N ILE A 171 -25.13 23.37 -3.38
CA ILE A 171 -26.47 24.00 -3.43
C ILE A 171 -27.35 23.35 -4.51
N GLU A 172 -26.78 23.05 -5.69
CA GLU A 172 -27.50 22.39 -6.77
C GLU A 172 -27.93 20.96 -6.40
N PHE A 173 -27.05 20.18 -5.75
CA PHE A 173 -27.40 18.85 -5.25
C PHE A 173 -28.52 18.90 -4.20
N THR A 174 -28.41 19.78 -3.20
CA THR A 174 -29.43 19.95 -2.16
C THR A 174 -30.78 20.35 -2.76
N ARG A 175 -30.80 21.26 -3.74
CA ARG A 175 -32.03 21.65 -4.44
C ARG A 175 -32.72 20.50 -5.18
N ARG A 176 -31.97 19.49 -5.64
CA ARG A 176 -32.54 18.32 -6.31
C ARG A 176 -33.16 17.31 -5.34
N LEU A 177 -32.73 17.31 -4.08
CA LEU A 177 -33.26 16.40 -3.04
C LEU A 177 -34.63 16.83 -2.49
N PHE A 178 -34.94 18.13 -2.55
CA PHE A 178 -36.18 18.71 -2.03
C PHE A 178 -37.15 19.18 -3.12
N LYS A 179 -37.00 18.66 -4.34
CA LYS A 179 -38.00 18.74 -5.41
C LYS A 179 -38.76 17.44 -5.48
#